data_AF-A0A4S4N4P5-F1
#
_entry.id   AF-A0A4S4N4P5-F1
#
_cell.length_a   1.000
_cell.length_b   1.000
_cell.length_c   1.000
_cell.angle_alpha   90.00
_cell.angle_beta   90.00
_cell.angle_gamma   90.00
#
_symmetry.space_group_name_H-M   'P 1'
#
loop_
_entity.id
_entity.type
_entity.pdbx_description
1 polymer ?
#
loop_
_entity_poly.entity_id
_entity_poly.type
_entity_poly.pdbx_seq_one_letter_code
_entity_poly.pdbx_strand_id
1 'polypeptide(L)'
;MRKYKATLRLHPRHGAQVKELHVRLPKGDEQRVMFSDVMLLLKLHVNPLALQMEHMGSLCLPPMSQRFDPAVWFRNPPATLSPRDVKLRFCHFDSFNSFIRFMHNFSALTDLSVDVVSWESPPTSNDLAPLRGQARPFLLKSLSVGRYCDLDALLRWISTHVGLDHFSRLSFLSLGPTELQRLDLLLPFVRLSLEDLTLGCNFPGLPDTFNRALSTCLCMRTYPRLHTLRLRILDLQPENLQWISQILATLAPKWQDGRTTCPAASRTVATIVFDVWLFAAFQMQDAEWDKIINVLSRIALCDPMDVGDPRRRCFKIVFVHRGTMELPLAADAIKARLSGLRSTTVRIDIVGAGGAP
;
A
#
# COMPACT_ATOMS: atom_id res chain seq x y z
N MET A 1 7.29 41.74 32.42
CA MET A 1 7.39 40.43 31.74
C MET A 1 7.38 39.34 32.81
N ARG A 2 6.55 38.30 32.72
CA ARG A 2 6.65 37.13 33.59
C ARG A 2 7.41 36.04 32.83
N LYS A 3 8.51 35.56 33.42
CA LYS A 3 9.25 34.40 32.90
C LYS A 3 8.58 33.16 33.48
N TYR A 4 8.10 32.26 32.62
CA TYR A 4 7.63 30.96 33.06
C TYR A 4 8.75 29.94 32.85
N LYS A 5 9.04 29.16 33.89
CA LYS A 5 10.04 28.10 33.88
C LYS A 5 9.31 26.76 33.79
N ALA A 6 9.38 26.10 32.64
CA ALA A 6 8.96 24.71 32.51
C ALA A 6 10.21 23.83 32.54
N THR A 7 10.26 22.89 33.49
CA THR A 7 11.38 21.94 33.62
C THR A 7 10.92 20.58 33.12
N LEU A 8 11.43 20.14 31.98
CA LEU A 8 11.17 18.79 31.46
C LEU A 8 12.16 17.83 32.14
N ARG A 9 11.66 16.89 32.95
CA ARG A 9 12.47 15.79 33.50
C ARG A 9 12.23 14.55 32.66
N LEU A 10 13.23 14.14 31.89
CA LEU A 10 13.21 12.84 31.21
C LEU A 10 13.68 11.76 32.20
N HIS A 11 13.00 10.62 32.19
CA HIS A 11 13.33 9.49 33.05
C HIS A 11 14.69 8.88 32.63
N PRO A 12 15.63 8.64 33.56
CA PRO A 12 16.98 8.20 33.20
C PRO A 12 16.97 6.70 32.88
N ARG A 13 16.94 6.34 31.60
CA ARG A 13 17.44 5.03 31.15
C ARG A 13 18.63 5.10 30.18
N HIS A 14 18.92 6.29 29.65
CA HIS A 14 20.11 6.53 28.85
C HIS A 14 20.67 7.89 29.26
N GLY A 15 21.92 7.93 29.74
CA GLY A 15 22.56 9.08 30.38
C GLY A 15 22.74 10.30 29.47
N ALA A 16 21.65 10.95 29.10
CA ALA A 16 21.64 12.20 28.36
C ALA A 16 21.58 13.39 29.33
N GLN A 17 22.46 14.37 29.11
CA GLN A 17 22.46 15.63 29.85
C GLN A 17 21.16 16.42 29.59
N VAL A 18 20.60 16.96 30.67
CA VAL A 18 19.44 17.86 30.65
C VAL A 18 19.84 19.15 29.94
N LYS A 19 19.20 19.48 28.80
CA LYS A 19 19.29 20.81 28.21
C LYS A 19 18.06 21.62 28.60
N GLU A 20 18.29 22.74 29.29
CA GLU A 20 17.25 23.68 29.69
C GLU A 20 16.88 24.56 28.49
N LEU A 21 15.60 24.57 28.10
CA LEU A 21 15.10 25.43 27.03
C LEU A 21 14.27 26.57 27.64
N HIS A 22 14.73 27.80 27.47
CA HIS A 22 14.00 28.99 27.89
C HIS A 22 13.15 29.53 26.74
N VAL A 23 11.83 29.47 26.86
CA VAL A 23 10.90 30.06 25.90
C VAL A 23 10.23 31.29 26.52
N ARG A 24 10.24 32.41 25.79
CA ARG A 24 9.47 33.62 26.14
C ARG A 24 8.18 33.63 25.34
N LEU A 25 7.03 33.71 26.00
CA LEU A 25 5.74 33.83 25.34
C LEU A 25 5.28 35.30 25.35
N PRO A 26 4.68 35.83 24.25
CA PRO A 26 3.99 37.11 24.25
C PRO A 26 2.70 37.06 25.08
N LYS A 27 2.23 38.22 25.51
CA LYS A 27 1.10 38.42 26.42
C LYS A 27 -0.22 38.25 25.64
N GLY A 28 -1.08 37.33 26.06
CA GLY A 28 -2.43 37.13 25.53
C GLY A 28 -2.75 35.65 25.39
N ASP A 29 -3.86 35.24 25.98
CA ASP A 29 -4.44 33.89 26.03
C ASP A 29 -3.86 32.95 27.10
N GLU A 30 -4.50 32.97 28.27
CA GLU A 30 -4.45 31.88 29.24
C GLU A 30 -5.37 30.74 28.78
N GLN A 31 -4.85 29.53 28.64
CA GLN A 31 -5.65 28.30 28.70
C GLN A 31 -5.02 27.32 29.69
N ARG A 32 -5.83 26.87 30.64
CA ARG A 32 -5.48 25.82 31.61
C ARG A 32 -5.67 24.44 30.96
N VAL A 33 -4.72 23.54 31.18
CA VAL A 33 -4.86 22.11 30.90
C VAL A 33 -4.75 21.35 32.22
N MET A 34 -5.74 20.50 32.51
CA MET A 34 -5.68 19.47 33.54
C MET A 34 -5.53 18.11 32.85
N PHE A 35 -4.69 17.24 33.42
CA PHE A 35 -4.36 15.92 32.88
C PHE A 35 -5.09 14.80 33.62
N SER A 36 -5.77 13.97 32.83
CA SER A 36 -5.83 12.52 33.00
C SER A 36 -6.22 11.93 31.63
N ASP A 37 -5.31 11.16 31.04
CA ASP A 37 -5.53 10.21 29.92
C ASP A 37 -5.73 10.70 28.46
N VAL A 38 -5.21 11.87 28.04
CA VAL A 38 -5.32 12.30 26.62
C VAL A 38 -4.00 12.83 26.02
N MET A 39 -3.81 12.44 24.75
CA MET A 39 -2.76 12.78 23.80
C MET A 39 -2.37 14.26 23.77
N LEU A 40 -1.08 14.57 23.91
CA LEU A 40 -0.52 15.92 23.77
C LEU A 40 -0.22 16.23 22.30
N LEU A 41 -1.00 17.13 21.71
CA LEU A 41 -0.69 17.78 20.43
C LEU A 41 0.08 19.07 20.73
N LEU A 42 1.41 19.01 20.56
CA LEU A 42 2.29 20.17 20.62
C LEU A 42 2.04 21.04 19.38
N LYS A 43 1.30 22.14 19.56
CA LYS A 43 1.11 23.19 18.54
C LYS A 43 2.38 24.05 18.47
N LEU A 44 3.40 23.54 17.79
CA LEU A 44 4.52 24.35 17.32
C LEU A 44 4.02 25.13 16.09
N HIS A 45 4.12 26.46 16.13
CA HIS A 45 4.07 27.28 14.91
C HIS A 45 5.29 26.91 14.07
N VAL A 46 5.12 25.89 13.22
CA VAL A 46 6.08 25.53 12.18
C VAL A 46 5.63 26.25 10.92
N ASN A 47 6.57 27.02 10.35
CA ASN A 47 6.51 27.63 9.04
C ASN A 47 5.85 26.66 8.02
N PRO A 48 4.76 27.04 7.31
CA PRO A 48 3.99 26.13 6.45
C PRO A 48 4.74 25.64 5.18
N LEU A 49 6.06 25.84 5.09
CA LEU A 49 6.89 25.56 3.92
C LEU A 49 8.00 24.51 4.15
N ALA A 50 7.95 23.73 5.24
CA ALA A 50 8.89 22.62 5.39
C ALA A 50 8.41 21.38 4.59
N LEU A 51 8.45 21.49 3.26
CA LEU A 51 8.48 20.33 2.37
C LEU A 51 9.84 19.65 2.55
N GLN A 52 9.86 18.45 3.11
CA GLN A 52 11.03 17.58 2.98
C GLN A 52 10.98 16.90 1.62
N MET A 53 11.69 17.47 0.65
CA MET A 53 12.05 16.76 -0.58
C MET A 53 13.12 15.73 -0.23
N GLU A 54 12.72 14.49 -0.01
CA GLU A 54 13.64 13.36 0.02
C GLU A 54 13.98 12.96 -1.42
N HIS A 55 15.14 13.40 -1.89
CA HIS A 55 15.72 13.12 -3.21
C HIS A 55 14.98 13.74 -4.42
N MET A 56 15.75 14.15 -5.42
CA MET A 56 15.27 14.82 -6.64
C MET A 56 14.23 13.95 -7.39
N GLY A 57 12.93 14.18 -7.15
CA GLY A 57 11.85 13.57 -7.92
C GLY A 57 10.63 13.07 -7.15
N SER A 58 10.69 12.99 -5.81
CA SER A 58 9.57 12.56 -4.96
C SER A 58 9.03 13.72 -4.13
N LEU A 59 7.72 13.99 -4.25
CA LEU A 59 7.02 14.96 -3.41
C LEU A 59 6.25 14.21 -2.30
N CYS A 60 6.72 14.35 -1.05
CA CYS A 60 6.02 13.90 0.14
C CYS A 60 5.41 15.11 0.85
N LEU A 61 4.07 15.19 0.89
CA LEU A 61 3.41 16.23 1.69
C LEU A 61 3.37 15.78 3.17
N PRO A 62 3.72 16.65 4.13
CA PRO A 62 3.54 16.34 5.55
C PRO A 62 2.05 16.15 5.87
N PRO A 63 1.71 15.36 6.91
CA PRO A 63 0.33 15.23 7.35
C PRO A 63 -0.23 16.60 7.72
N MET A 64 -1.22 17.06 6.95
CA MET A 64 -1.78 18.41 7.13
C MET A 64 -2.90 18.34 8.16
N SER A 65 -2.61 18.77 9.39
CA SER A 65 -3.64 19.00 10.40
C SER A 65 -4.44 20.29 10.18
N GLN A 66 -4.14 21.03 9.10
CA GLN A 66 -4.85 22.24 8.67
C GLN A 66 -5.42 22.03 7.26
N ARG A 67 -6.58 22.63 6.98
CA ARG A 67 -7.17 22.65 5.63
C ARG A 67 -6.12 23.10 4.63
N PHE A 68 -5.82 22.25 3.65
CA PHE A 68 -4.95 22.60 2.53
C PHE A 68 -5.69 23.65 1.71
N ASP A 69 -5.22 24.90 1.72
CA ASP A 69 -5.68 25.91 0.76
C ASP A 69 -4.84 25.75 -0.52
N PRO A 70 -5.39 25.15 -1.58
CA PRO A 70 -4.66 24.96 -2.81
C PRO A 70 -4.20 26.30 -3.40
N ALA A 71 -4.93 27.40 -3.13
CA ALA A 71 -4.65 28.72 -3.67
C ALA A 71 -3.29 29.27 -3.22
N VAL A 72 -2.79 28.88 -2.05
CA VAL A 72 -1.45 29.27 -1.57
C VAL A 72 -0.37 28.59 -2.41
N TRP A 73 -0.58 27.34 -2.79
CA TRP A 73 0.33 26.56 -3.64
C TRP A 73 0.33 27.08 -5.09
N PHE A 74 -0.86 27.42 -5.60
CA PHE A 74 -1.05 27.92 -6.97
C PHE A 74 -0.45 29.31 -7.23
N ARG A 75 -0.14 30.11 -6.20
CA ARG A 75 0.41 31.46 -6.41
C ARG A 75 1.87 31.47 -6.84
N ASN A 76 2.65 30.42 -6.54
CA ASN A 76 4.06 30.33 -6.91
C ASN A 76 4.49 28.86 -7.11
N PRO A 77 4.00 28.15 -8.14
CA PRO A 77 4.51 26.82 -8.43
C PRO A 77 6.01 26.94 -8.77
N PRO A 78 6.90 26.18 -8.11
CA PRO A 78 8.31 26.17 -8.48
C PRO A 78 8.42 25.71 -9.94
N ALA A 79 8.84 26.62 -10.83
CA ALA A 79 8.79 26.48 -12.28
C ALA A 79 9.67 25.34 -12.88
N THR A 80 10.30 24.51 -12.04
CA THR A 80 11.36 23.58 -12.45
C THR A 80 11.15 22.14 -12.01
N LEU A 81 10.08 21.82 -11.27
CA LEU A 81 9.86 20.47 -10.77
C LEU A 81 8.54 19.91 -11.28
N SER A 82 8.63 19.03 -12.28
CA SER A 82 7.54 18.13 -12.67
C SER A 82 7.77 16.79 -11.96
N PRO A 83 7.39 16.64 -10.69
CA PRO A 83 7.61 15.40 -9.95
C PRO A 83 6.94 14.23 -10.67
N ARG A 84 7.65 13.12 -10.72
CA ARG A 84 7.18 11.85 -11.29
C ARG A 84 6.50 11.00 -10.23
N ASP A 85 6.90 11.15 -8.97
CA ASP A 85 6.35 10.45 -7.81
C ASP A 85 5.67 11.44 -6.86
N VAL A 86 4.37 11.26 -6.67
CA VAL A 86 3.55 12.06 -5.75
C VAL A 86 2.94 11.14 -4.69
N LYS A 87 3.22 11.47 -3.42
CA LYS A 87 2.69 10.75 -2.26
C LYS A 87 1.83 11.68 -1.42
N LEU A 88 0.52 11.43 -1.45
CA LEU A 88 -0.47 12.14 -0.65
C LEU A 88 -0.83 11.28 0.56
N ARG A 89 -0.57 11.82 1.75
CA ARG A 89 -0.85 11.16 3.03
C ARG A 89 -1.57 12.11 3.96
N PHE A 90 -2.69 11.69 4.53
CA PHE A 90 -3.48 12.49 5.46
C PHE A 90 -3.82 13.87 4.87
N CYS A 91 -4.24 13.89 3.60
CA CYS A 91 -4.61 15.11 2.88
C CYS A 91 -6.13 15.25 2.84
N HIS A 92 -6.61 16.48 3.04
CA HIS A 92 -8.03 16.80 2.90
C HIS A 92 -8.20 17.90 1.86
N PHE A 93 -9.11 17.69 0.91
CA PHE A 93 -9.45 18.65 -0.14
C PHE A 93 -10.88 19.15 0.04
N ASP A 94 -11.12 20.44 -0.17
CA ASP A 94 -12.48 20.99 -0.03
C ASP A 94 -13.49 20.35 -1.03
N SER A 95 -12.99 19.88 -2.19
CA SER A 95 -13.80 19.17 -3.17
C SER A 95 -12.95 18.19 -3.97
N PHE A 96 -13.60 17.22 -4.63
CA PHE A 96 -12.90 16.31 -5.54
C PHE A 96 -12.28 17.06 -6.73
N ASN A 97 -12.93 18.10 -7.25
CA ASN A 97 -12.37 18.96 -8.29
C ASN A 97 -11.12 19.72 -7.81
N SER A 98 -11.03 20.09 -6.53
CA SER A 98 -9.80 20.65 -5.95
C SER A 98 -8.65 19.64 -5.98
N PHE A 99 -8.93 18.36 -5.69
CA PHE A 99 -7.96 17.27 -5.87
C PHE A 99 -7.53 17.13 -7.34
N ILE A 100 -8.48 17.10 -8.28
CA ILE A 100 -8.20 17.00 -9.72
C ILE A 100 -7.28 18.14 -10.18
N ARG A 101 -7.65 19.39 -9.88
CA ARG A 101 -6.83 20.58 -10.22
C ARG A 101 -5.43 20.50 -9.62
N PHE A 102 -5.31 20.02 -8.38
CA PHE A 102 -4.02 19.78 -7.76
C PHE A 102 -3.20 18.75 -8.56
N MET A 103 -3.80 17.62 -8.94
CA MET A 103 -3.14 16.58 -9.74
C MET A 103 -2.67 17.08 -11.12
N HIS A 104 -3.41 18.01 -11.75
CA HIS A 104 -3.03 18.58 -13.04
C HIS A 104 -1.76 19.45 -13.03
N ASN A 105 -1.27 19.85 -11.86
CA ASN A 105 0.04 20.51 -11.77
C ASN A 105 1.20 19.55 -12.08
N PHE A 106 0.95 18.23 -12.09
CA PHE A 106 1.98 17.21 -12.24
C PHE A 106 1.85 16.50 -13.60
N SER A 107 2.11 17.23 -14.68
CA SER A 107 1.99 16.70 -16.05
C SER A 107 2.90 15.50 -16.36
N ALA A 108 4.00 15.34 -15.61
CA ALA A 108 4.96 14.24 -15.74
C ALA A 108 4.74 13.11 -14.71
N LEU A 109 3.60 13.10 -14.00
CA LEU A 109 3.28 12.11 -12.97
C LEU A 109 3.27 10.69 -13.54
N THR A 110 4.09 9.80 -12.97
CA THR A 110 4.14 8.37 -13.30
C THR A 110 3.79 7.46 -12.12
N ASP A 111 3.96 7.93 -10.89
CA ASP A 111 3.75 7.15 -9.69
C ASP A 111 2.92 7.97 -8.70
N LEU A 112 1.77 7.41 -8.30
CA LEU A 112 0.83 8.07 -7.40
C LEU A 112 0.55 7.17 -6.20
N SER A 113 0.81 7.69 -5.00
CA SER A 113 0.38 7.07 -3.75
C SER A 113 -0.63 7.97 -3.04
N VAL A 114 -1.78 7.42 -2.68
CA VAL A 114 -2.86 8.14 -1.99
C VAL A 114 -3.23 7.33 -0.75
N ASP A 115 -3.00 7.84 0.46
CA ASP A 115 -3.32 7.17 1.72
C ASP A 115 -3.99 8.15 2.69
N VAL A 116 -5.16 7.80 3.22
CA VAL A 116 -5.98 8.66 4.08
C VAL A 116 -6.21 10.03 3.42
N VAL A 117 -6.77 10.00 2.21
CA VAL A 117 -7.13 11.21 1.46
C VAL A 117 -8.64 11.30 1.32
N SER A 118 -9.18 12.45 1.71
CA SER A 118 -10.62 12.71 1.74
C SER A 118 -10.97 14.05 1.13
N TRP A 119 -12.27 14.24 0.86
CA TRP A 119 -12.83 15.49 0.39
C TRP A 119 -14.23 15.72 0.96
N GLU A 120 -14.66 16.99 1.11
CA GLU A 120 -15.92 17.34 1.78
C GLU A 120 -17.16 16.92 0.99
N SER A 121 -17.14 17.07 -0.34
CA SER A 121 -18.27 16.78 -1.22
C SER A 121 -17.98 15.60 -2.16
N PRO A 122 -18.93 14.67 -2.34
CA PRO A 122 -18.75 13.54 -3.25
C PRO A 122 -18.56 14.03 -4.70
N PRO A 123 -17.82 13.30 -5.53
CA PRO A 123 -17.62 13.66 -6.92
C PRO A 123 -18.95 13.70 -7.68
N THR A 124 -19.16 14.78 -8.42
CA THR A 124 -20.26 14.90 -9.38
C THR A 124 -19.80 14.47 -10.79
N SER A 125 -20.75 14.21 -11.69
CA SER A 125 -20.43 13.91 -13.10
C SER A 125 -19.65 15.04 -13.78
N ASN A 126 -19.87 16.29 -13.38
CA ASN A 126 -19.16 17.45 -13.90
C ASN A 126 -17.70 17.50 -13.44
N ASP A 127 -17.39 17.00 -12.24
CA ASP A 127 -16.02 16.97 -11.72
C ASP A 127 -15.14 15.99 -12.50
N LEU A 128 -15.75 14.93 -13.04
CA LEU A 128 -15.07 13.90 -13.83
C LEU A 128 -14.94 14.30 -15.31
N ALA A 129 -15.50 15.43 -15.75
CA ALA A 129 -15.37 15.85 -17.13
C ALA A 129 -13.91 16.23 -17.45
N PRO A 130 -13.39 15.88 -18.64
CA PRO A 130 -12.08 16.35 -19.08
C PRO A 130 -11.96 17.87 -18.96
N LEU A 131 -10.89 18.36 -18.34
CA LEU A 131 -10.65 19.80 -18.26
C LEU A 131 -10.46 20.35 -19.68
N ARG A 132 -11.21 21.41 -20.02
CA ARG A 132 -11.13 22.04 -21.34
C ARG A 132 -9.69 22.47 -21.64
N GLY A 133 -9.16 22.05 -22.79
CA GLY A 133 -7.81 22.37 -23.24
C GLY A 133 -6.75 21.34 -22.84
N GLN A 134 -7.12 20.26 -22.15
CA GLN A 134 -6.18 19.21 -21.80
C GLN A 134 -6.04 18.19 -22.93
N ALA A 135 -4.94 18.26 -23.68
CA ALA A 135 -4.73 17.44 -24.87
C ALA A 135 -4.17 16.03 -24.60
N ARG A 136 -3.69 15.73 -23.38
CA ARG A 136 -3.02 14.45 -23.10
C ARG A 136 -3.42 13.84 -21.75
N PRO A 137 -3.73 12.52 -21.71
CA PRO A 137 -3.94 11.80 -20.47
C PRO A 137 -2.62 11.67 -19.69
N PHE A 138 -2.71 11.46 -18.38
CA PHE A 138 -1.56 11.08 -17.57
C PHE A 138 -1.04 9.70 -17.98
N LEU A 139 0.27 9.51 -17.90
CA LEU A 139 0.95 8.23 -18.19
C LEU A 139 1.34 7.54 -16.88
N LEU A 140 0.35 7.27 -16.04
CA LEU A 140 0.58 6.66 -14.73
C LEU A 140 1.01 5.20 -14.91
N LYS A 141 2.16 4.85 -14.32
CA LYS A 141 2.72 3.49 -14.29
C LYS A 141 2.43 2.78 -12.98
N SER A 142 2.34 3.54 -11.89
CA SER A 142 2.10 3.01 -10.56
C SER A 142 1.00 3.75 -9.83
N LEU A 143 0.08 2.99 -9.23
CA LEU A 143 -0.90 3.48 -8.28
C LEU A 143 -0.81 2.70 -6.98
N SER A 144 -0.73 3.41 -5.86
CA SER A 144 -0.87 2.84 -4.52
C SER A 144 -2.01 3.54 -3.78
N VAL A 145 -3.08 2.81 -3.48
CA VAL A 145 -4.21 3.29 -2.69
C VAL A 145 -4.14 2.68 -1.30
N GLY A 146 -4.05 3.57 -0.32
CA GLY A 146 -3.99 3.28 1.10
C GLY A 146 -5.37 3.11 1.74
N ARG A 147 -5.44 3.41 3.03
CA ARG A 147 -6.67 3.31 3.84
C ARG A 147 -7.49 4.58 3.68
N TYR A 148 -8.80 4.49 3.96
CA TYR A 148 -9.70 5.65 4.07
C TYR A 148 -9.60 6.63 2.89
N CYS A 149 -9.58 6.08 1.68
CA CYS A 149 -9.70 6.84 0.43
C CYS A 149 -10.95 6.34 -0.28
N ASP A 150 -11.75 7.26 -0.82
CA ASP A 150 -12.89 6.89 -1.68
C ASP A 150 -12.36 6.38 -3.02
N LEU A 151 -12.21 5.05 -3.06
CA LEU A 151 -11.64 4.32 -4.19
C LEU A 151 -12.50 4.49 -5.45
N ASP A 152 -13.83 4.56 -5.33
CA ASP A 152 -14.71 4.68 -6.50
C ASP A 152 -14.46 6.00 -7.23
N ALA A 153 -14.40 7.11 -6.50
CA ALA A 153 -14.05 8.42 -7.08
C ALA A 153 -12.67 8.40 -7.75
N LEU A 154 -11.66 7.84 -7.07
CA LEU A 154 -10.30 7.78 -7.58
C LEU A 154 -10.22 6.93 -8.85
N LEU A 155 -10.89 5.77 -8.89
CA LEU A 155 -10.93 4.91 -10.07
C LEU A 155 -11.66 5.56 -11.25
N ARG A 156 -12.75 6.31 -11.00
CA ARG A 156 -13.45 7.08 -12.05
C ARG A 156 -12.59 8.20 -12.62
N TRP A 157 -11.82 8.89 -11.77
CA TRP A 157 -10.84 9.87 -12.25
C TRP A 157 -9.75 9.20 -13.09
N ILE A 158 -9.21 8.06 -12.62
CA ILE A 158 -8.20 7.30 -13.36
C ILE A 158 -8.74 6.87 -14.73
N SER A 159 -9.95 6.29 -14.80
CA SER A 159 -10.54 5.85 -16.07
C SER A 159 -10.80 6.99 -17.05
N THR A 160 -10.91 8.24 -16.57
CA THR A 160 -11.24 9.39 -17.42
C THR A 160 -10.00 10.19 -17.84
N HIS A 161 -8.97 10.27 -16.98
CA HIS A 161 -7.82 11.15 -17.20
C HIS A 161 -6.49 10.42 -17.38
N VAL A 162 -6.42 9.11 -17.20
CA VAL A 162 -5.17 8.33 -17.21
C VAL A 162 -5.22 7.27 -18.31
N GLY A 163 -4.13 7.12 -19.06
CA GLY A 163 -3.96 6.00 -20.00
C GLY A 163 -3.74 4.70 -19.22
N LEU A 164 -4.71 3.78 -19.24
CA LEU A 164 -4.70 2.58 -18.39
C LEU A 164 -3.68 1.53 -18.86
N ASP A 165 -3.30 1.57 -20.13
CA ASP A 165 -2.45 0.61 -20.83
C ASP A 165 -1.00 0.60 -20.30
N HIS A 166 -0.64 1.62 -19.52
CA HIS A 166 0.73 1.82 -19.00
C HIS A 166 0.94 1.39 -17.56
N PHE A 167 -0.11 0.98 -16.84
CA PHE A 167 0.04 0.52 -15.46
C PHE A 167 0.82 -0.79 -15.39
N SER A 168 1.99 -0.74 -14.76
CA SER A 168 2.78 -1.93 -14.44
C SER A 168 2.70 -2.31 -12.96
N ARG A 169 2.29 -1.38 -12.07
CA ARG A 169 2.24 -1.63 -10.62
C ARG A 169 0.97 -1.09 -9.99
N LEU A 170 0.20 -1.97 -9.33
CA LEU A 170 -0.97 -1.56 -8.55
C LEU A 170 -0.85 -2.05 -7.12
N SER A 171 -1.22 -1.19 -6.17
CA SER A 171 -1.21 -1.53 -4.75
C SER A 171 -2.49 -1.05 -4.09
N PHE A 172 -3.27 -1.98 -3.56
CA PHE A 172 -4.43 -1.69 -2.73
C PHE A 172 -4.14 -2.19 -1.32
N LEU A 173 -3.87 -1.28 -0.39
CA LEU A 173 -3.31 -1.65 0.91
C LEU A 173 -4.35 -2.11 1.93
N SER A 174 -5.63 -1.81 1.72
CA SER A 174 -6.74 -2.16 2.61
C SER A 174 -8.09 -2.06 1.88
N LEU A 175 -8.55 -3.15 1.29
CA LEU A 175 -9.82 -3.28 0.58
C LEU A 175 -10.89 -3.85 1.50
N GLY A 176 -12.01 -3.15 1.65
CA GLY A 176 -13.24 -3.72 2.20
C GLY A 176 -14.09 -4.39 1.10
N PRO A 177 -15.24 -4.98 1.47
CA PRO A 177 -16.12 -5.67 0.53
C PRO A 177 -16.69 -4.76 -0.57
N THR A 178 -16.90 -3.48 -0.26
CA THR A 178 -17.44 -2.48 -1.20
C THR A 178 -16.38 -2.04 -2.19
N GLU A 179 -15.16 -1.76 -1.72
CA GLU A 179 -14.02 -1.38 -2.54
C GLU A 179 -13.65 -2.49 -3.52
N LEU A 180 -13.77 -3.74 -3.09
CA LEU A 180 -13.47 -4.90 -3.92
C LEU A 180 -14.32 -4.95 -5.20
N GLN A 181 -15.61 -4.60 -5.12
CA GLN A 181 -16.50 -4.52 -6.29
C GLN A 181 -16.04 -3.46 -7.29
N ARG A 182 -15.33 -2.42 -6.82
CA ARG A 182 -14.88 -1.32 -7.68
C ARG A 182 -13.64 -1.67 -8.49
N LEU A 183 -12.91 -2.73 -8.12
CA LEU A 183 -11.72 -3.15 -8.87
C LEU A 183 -12.04 -3.56 -10.32
N ASP A 184 -13.28 -3.98 -10.61
CA ASP A 184 -13.74 -4.29 -11.96
C ASP A 184 -13.66 -3.07 -12.91
N LEU A 185 -13.59 -1.84 -12.38
CA LEU A 185 -13.44 -0.62 -13.18
C LEU A 185 -12.01 -0.41 -13.71
N LEU A 186 -11.00 -1.08 -13.13
CA LEU A 186 -9.59 -0.84 -13.46
C LEU A 186 -8.85 -2.11 -13.89
N LEU A 187 -8.96 -3.18 -13.09
CA LEU A 187 -8.16 -4.39 -13.27
C LEU A 187 -8.32 -5.04 -14.66
N PRO A 188 -9.51 -5.12 -15.28
CA PRO A 188 -9.65 -5.69 -16.62
C PRO A 188 -8.82 -4.97 -17.70
N PHE A 189 -8.61 -3.66 -17.54
CA PHE A 189 -7.90 -2.80 -18.49
C PHE A 189 -6.38 -2.87 -18.32
N VAL A 190 -5.89 -3.03 -17.10
CA VAL A 190 -4.45 -3.10 -16.79
C VAL A 190 -3.89 -4.53 -16.86
N ARG A 191 -4.76 -5.52 -17.03
CA ARG A 191 -4.45 -6.95 -16.95
C ARG A 191 -3.28 -7.40 -17.82
N LEU A 192 -3.11 -6.83 -19.01
CA LEU A 192 -2.05 -7.20 -19.96
C LEU A 192 -0.71 -6.50 -19.69
N SER A 193 -0.70 -5.43 -18.91
CA SER A 193 0.48 -4.60 -18.60
C SER A 193 0.96 -4.77 -17.15
N LEU A 194 0.13 -5.28 -16.25
CA LEU A 194 0.42 -5.39 -14.83
C LEU A 194 1.52 -6.41 -14.52
N GLU A 195 2.57 -5.95 -13.83
CA GLU A 195 3.76 -6.73 -13.42
C GLU A 195 3.82 -6.95 -11.90
N ASP A 196 3.37 -5.97 -11.11
CA ASP A 196 3.31 -6.04 -9.64
C ASP A 196 1.89 -5.72 -9.16
N LEU A 197 1.32 -6.63 -8.37
CA LEU A 197 0.04 -6.44 -7.71
C LEU A 197 0.18 -6.65 -6.21
N THR A 198 -0.12 -5.60 -5.44
CA THR A 198 -0.29 -5.68 -3.98
C THR A 198 -1.77 -5.65 -3.62
N LEU A 199 -2.22 -6.65 -2.86
CA LEU A 199 -3.58 -6.76 -2.32
C LEU A 199 -3.50 -6.89 -0.80
N GLY A 200 -4.10 -5.94 -0.09
CA GLY A 200 -4.46 -6.04 1.31
C GLY A 200 -5.97 -6.00 1.44
N CYS A 201 -6.56 -7.05 1.98
CA CYS A 201 -7.99 -7.16 2.21
C CYS A 201 -8.29 -7.03 3.71
N ASN A 202 -9.38 -6.36 4.05
CA ASN A 202 -9.84 -6.15 5.42
C ASN A 202 -11.33 -6.45 5.52
N PHE A 203 -11.67 -7.72 5.65
CA PHE A 203 -13.03 -8.17 5.90
C PHE A 203 -13.01 -9.54 6.59
N PRO A 204 -13.94 -9.79 7.54
CA PRO A 204 -14.09 -11.10 8.15
C PRO A 204 -14.72 -12.10 7.17
N GLY A 205 -14.10 -13.26 7.03
CA GLY A 205 -14.56 -14.34 6.17
C GLY A 205 -14.39 -14.07 4.68
N LEU A 206 -15.18 -14.78 3.87
CA LEU A 206 -15.19 -14.65 2.40
C LEU A 206 -16.53 -14.09 1.93
N PRO A 207 -16.66 -12.77 1.75
CA PRO A 207 -17.89 -12.19 1.23
C PRO A 207 -18.14 -12.66 -0.21
N ASP A 208 -19.41 -12.76 -0.62
CA ASP A 208 -19.77 -13.14 -2.00
C ASP A 208 -19.17 -12.20 -3.05
N THR A 209 -18.93 -10.95 -2.69
CA THR A 209 -18.23 -9.97 -3.53
C THR A 209 -16.82 -10.42 -3.87
N PHE A 210 -16.14 -11.11 -2.95
CA PHE A 210 -14.81 -11.66 -3.18
C PHE A 210 -14.84 -12.88 -4.08
N ASN A 211 -15.80 -13.79 -3.88
CA ASN A 211 -15.97 -14.94 -4.78
C ASN A 211 -16.26 -14.50 -6.22
N ARG A 212 -17.05 -13.44 -6.40
CA ARG A 212 -17.25 -12.81 -7.73
C ARG A 212 -15.98 -12.18 -8.26
N ALA A 213 -15.28 -11.39 -7.45
CA ALA A 213 -14.01 -10.78 -7.87
C ALA A 213 -12.98 -11.83 -8.33
N LEU A 214 -12.90 -12.99 -7.66
CA LEU A 214 -12.03 -14.10 -8.06
C LEU A 214 -12.35 -14.67 -9.44
N SER A 215 -13.62 -14.71 -9.84
CA SER A 215 -14.03 -15.21 -11.15
C SER A 215 -13.92 -14.15 -12.24
N THR A 216 -13.86 -12.86 -11.88
CA THR A 216 -13.74 -11.74 -12.82
C THR A 216 -12.33 -11.15 -12.85
N CYS A 217 -12.02 -10.24 -11.94
CA CYS A 217 -10.84 -9.38 -11.99
C CYS A 217 -9.65 -9.89 -11.16
N LEU A 218 -9.85 -10.76 -10.17
CA LEU A 218 -8.79 -11.31 -9.32
C LEU A 218 -8.37 -12.73 -9.72
N CYS A 219 -8.77 -13.20 -10.90
CA CYS A 219 -8.26 -14.44 -11.46
C CYS A 219 -6.82 -14.24 -11.97
N MET A 220 -5.81 -14.56 -11.16
CA MET A 220 -4.40 -14.30 -11.48
C MET A 220 -3.96 -14.96 -12.79
N ARG A 221 -4.60 -16.07 -13.19
CA ARG A 221 -4.38 -16.76 -14.49
C ARG A 221 -4.48 -15.84 -15.70
N THR A 222 -5.26 -14.77 -15.57
CA THR A 222 -5.55 -13.85 -16.67
C THR A 222 -4.51 -12.75 -16.81
N TYR A 223 -3.48 -12.71 -15.95
CA TYR A 223 -2.43 -11.70 -15.93
C TYR A 223 -1.11 -12.25 -16.48
N PRO A 224 -0.87 -12.21 -17.80
CA PRO A 224 0.27 -12.86 -18.43
C PRO A 224 1.62 -12.19 -18.16
N ARG A 225 1.64 -11.01 -17.53
CA ARG A 225 2.88 -10.29 -17.18
C ARG A 225 3.11 -10.17 -15.68
N LEU A 226 2.21 -10.71 -14.86
CA LEU A 226 2.34 -10.60 -13.41
C LEU A 226 3.57 -11.38 -12.96
N HIS A 227 4.52 -10.67 -12.34
CA HIS A 227 5.77 -11.21 -11.83
C HIS A 227 5.80 -11.24 -10.31
N THR A 228 5.20 -10.23 -9.68
CA THR A 228 5.15 -10.10 -8.22
C THR A 228 3.71 -10.01 -7.75
N LEU A 229 3.34 -10.92 -6.85
CA LEU A 229 2.08 -10.85 -6.11
C LEU A 229 2.39 -10.62 -4.64
N ARG A 230 2.00 -9.46 -4.11
CA ARG A 230 2.15 -9.13 -2.69
C ARG A 230 0.80 -9.22 -1.99
N LEU A 231 0.74 -10.03 -0.96
CA LEU A 231 -0.42 -10.24 -0.10
C LEU A 231 -0.13 -9.55 1.23
N ARG A 232 -0.81 -8.43 1.47
CA ARG A 232 -0.67 -7.64 2.69
C ARG A 232 -1.68 -8.12 3.72
N ILE A 233 -1.17 -8.71 4.79
CA ILE A 233 -1.94 -9.37 5.84
C ILE A 233 -2.03 -8.40 7.01
N LEU A 234 -3.16 -7.68 7.08
CA LEU A 234 -3.41 -6.66 8.10
C LEU A 234 -3.79 -7.26 9.45
N ASP A 235 -4.43 -8.43 9.41
CA ASP A 235 -4.84 -9.19 10.58
C ASP A 235 -4.60 -10.68 10.33
N LEU A 236 -4.08 -11.35 11.35
CA LEU A 236 -3.73 -12.77 11.35
C LEU A 236 -4.81 -13.65 12.00
N GLN A 237 -5.98 -13.09 12.34
CA GLN A 237 -7.12 -13.92 12.73
C GLN A 237 -7.53 -14.86 11.59
N PRO A 238 -7.91 -16.12 11.90
CA PRO A 238 -8.19 -17.14 10.89
C PRO A 238 -9.23 -16.71 9.85
N GLU A 239 -10.32 -16.08 10.29
CA GLU A 239 -11.38 -15.56 9.44
C GLU A 239 -10.90 -14.51 8.43
N ASN A 240 -9.81 -13.79 8.74
CA ASN A 240 -9.24 -12.73 7.89
C ASN A 240 -8.16 -13.26 6.93
N LEU A 241 -7.77 -14.54 7.03
CA LEU A 241 -6.75 -15.17 6.18
C LEU A 241 -7.33 -15.99 5.02
N GLN A 242 -8.62 -16.32 5.07
CA GLN A 242 -9.26 -17.25 4.11
C GLN A 242 -9.07 -16.83 2.65
N TRP A 243 -9.08 -15.53 2.35
CA TRP A 243 -8.96 -14.98 1.00
C TRP A 243 -7.60 -15.28 0.35
N ILE A 244 -6.55 -15.42 1.16
CA ILE A 244 -5.17 -15.63 0.69
C ILE A 244 -5.09 -16.95 -0.06
N SER A 245 -5.58 -18.03 0.55
CA SER A 245 -5.57 -19.36 -0.05
C SER A 245 -6.36 -19.40 -1.35
N GLN A 246 -7.47 -18.65 -1.44
CA GLN A 246 -8.31 -18.56 -2.63
C GLN A 246 -7.62 -17.82 -3.78
N ILE A 247 -6.96 -16.68 -3.51
CA ILE A 247 -6.16 -15.98 -4.53
C ILE A 247 -5.03 -16.88 -5.02
N LEU A 248 -4.28 -17.48 -4.11
CA LEU A 248 -3.18 -18.38 -4.45
C LEU A 248 -3.67 -19.59 -5.26
N ALA A 249 -4.86 -20.11 -4.99
CA ALA A 249 -5.43 -21.24 -5.73
C ALA A 249 -5.68 -20.90 -7.21
N THR A 250 -5.85 -19.62 -7.54
CA THR A 250 -5.90 -19.19 -8.96
C THR A 250 -4.55 -19.41 -9.66
N LEU A 251 -3.43 -19.36 -8.95
CA LEU A 251 -2.09 -19.67 -9.46
C LEU A 251 -1.74 -21.16 -9.40
N ALA A 252 -2.46 -21.98 -8.64
CA ALA A 252 -2.14 -23.40 -8.54
C ALA A 252 -2.46 -24.17 -9.85
N PRO A 253 -1.69 -25.21 -10.19
CA PRO A 253 -2.04 -26.10 -11.28
C PRO A 253 -3.41 -26.77 -11.02
N LYS A 254 -4.14 -27.07 -12.10
CA LYS A 254 -5.35 -27.90 -12.02
C LYS A 254 -5.05 -29.28 -12.57
N TRP A 255 -5.58 -30.30 -11.91
CA TRP A 255 -5.63 -31.65 -12.44
C TRP A 255 -6.88 -31.77 -13.31
N GLN A 256 -6.71 -32.05 -14.60
CA GLN A 256 -7.80 -32.32 -15.52
C GLN A 256 -7.42 -33.53 -16.37
N ASP A 257 -8.30 -34.54 -16.40
CA ASP A 257 -8.18 -35.73 -17.26
C ASP A 257 -6.83 -36.46 -17.18
N GLY A 258 -6.30 -36.61 -15.97
CA GLY A 258 -5.02 -37.29 -15.74
C GLY A 258 -3.78 -36.45 -16.11
N ARG A 259 -3.96 -35.17 -16.44
CA ARG A 259 -2.87 -34.23 -16.75
C ARG A 259 -2.90 -33.02 -15.81
N THR A 260 -1.72 -32.61 -15.38
CA THR A 260 -1.52 -31.36 -14.63
C THR A 260 -1.39 -30.20 -15.61
N THR A 261 -2.36 -29.28 -15.63
CA THR A 261 -2.28 -28.05 -16.41
C THR A 261 -1.89 -26.88 -15.50
N CYS A 262 -0.70 -26.32 -15.73
CA CYS A 262 -0.26 -25.08 -15.09
C CYS A 262 -0.82 -23.88 -15.86
N PRO A 263 -1.52 -22.95 -15.21
CA PRO A 263 -1.90 -21.68 -15.82
C PRO A 263 -0.69 -20.91 -16.35
N ALA A 264 -0.88 -20.12 -17.41
CA ALA A 264 0.19 -19.29 -17.97
C ALA A 264 0.78 -18.34 -16.91
N ALA A 265 -0.07 -17.70 -16.09
CA ALA A 265 0.38 -16.80 -15.02
C ALA A 265 1.19 -17.51 -13.92
N SER A 266 0.97 -18.80 -13.68
CA SER A 266 1.78 -19.59 -12.74
C SER A 266 3.23 -19.72 -13.18
N ARG A 267 3.49 -19.52 -14.48
CA ARG A 267 4.85 -19.50 -15.04
C ARG A 267 5.49 -18.12 -14.99
N THR A 268 4.69 -17.05 -14.82
CA THR A 268 5.19 -15.67 -14.85
C THR A 268 5.38 -15.09 -13.45
N VAL A 269 4.56 -15.50 -12.48
CA VAL A 269 4.71 -15.09 -11.08
C VAL A 269 5.95 -15.75 -10.50
N ALA A 270 7.03 -14.97 -10.43
CA ALA A 270 8.31 -15.40 -9.90
C ALA A 270 8.40 -15.19 -8.38
N THR A 271 7.67 -14.20 -7.84
CA THR A 271 7.73 -13.82 -6.42
C THR A 271 6.35 -13.69 -5.81
N ILE A 272 6.13 -14.36 -4.68
CA ILE A 272 5.00 -14.13 -3.79
C ILE A 272 5.52 -13.50 -2.49
N VAL A 273 4.98 -12.34 -2.15
CA VAL A 273 5.37 -11.60 -0.95
C VAL A 273 4.23 -11.62 0.06
N PHE A 274 4.48 -12.13 1.27
CA PHE A 274 3.61 -12.00 2.42
C PHE A 274 4.08 -10.81 3.26
N ASP A 275 3.33 -9.70 3.24
CA ASP A 275 3.60 -8.52 4.06
C ASP A 275 2.78 -8.64 5.35
N VAL A 276 3.43 -9.05 6.45
CA VAL A 276 2.80 -9.57 7.68
C VAL A 276 3.15 -8.74 8.92
N TRP A 277 2.18 -8.59 9.82
CA TRP A 277 2.37 -8.00 11.15
C TRP A 277 2.33 -9.10 12.22
N LEU A 278 3.48 -9.73 12.49
CA LEU A 278 3.57 -10.75 13.54
C LEU A 278 3.80 -10.13 14.92
N PHE A 279 2.93 -10.45 15.87
CA PHE A 279 3.03 -10.06 17.27
C PHE A 279 3.45 -11.25 18.14
N ALA A 280 3.02 -12.46 17.79
CA ALA A 280 3.29 -13.69 18.52
C ALA A 280 3.43 -14.90 17.58
N ALA A 281 4.22 -15.90 17.98
CA ALA A 281 4.54 -17.06 17.12
C ALA A 281 3.32 -17.96 16.88
N PHE A 282 2.39 -18.02 17.84
CA PHE A 282 1.17 -18.80 17.72
C PHE A 282 0.27 -18.34 16.56
N GLN A 283 0.41 -17.08 16.09
CA GLN A 283 -0.36 -16.57 14.94
C GLN A 283 -0.01 -17.29 13.62
N MET A 284 1.12 -18.00 13.58
CA MET A 284 1.50 -18.85 12.45
C MET A 284 0.96 -20.28 12.58
N GLN A 285 0.43 -20.69 13.74
CA GLN A 285 -0.01 -22.07 14.00
C GLN A 285 -1.44 -22.36 13.53
N ASP A 286 -2.15 -21.36 13.01
CA ASP A 286 -3.54 -21.49 12.58
C ASP A 286 -3.71 -22.38 11.33
N ALA A 287 -4.85 -23.07 11.23
CA ALA A 287 -5.20 -23.99 10.14
C ALA A 287 -5.26 -23.32 8.75
N GLU A 288 -5.52 -22.02 8.66
CA GLU A 288 -5.46 -21.31 7.37
C GLU A 288 -4.05 -21.30 6.78
N TRP A 289 -3.01 -21.25 7.62
CA TRP A 289 -1.64 -21.38 7.14
C TRP A 289 -1.37 -22.75 6.52
N ASP A 290 -2.00 -23.84 6.99
CA ASP A 290 -1.89 -25.15 6.35
C ASP A 290 -2.47 -25.13 4.94
N LYS A 291 -3.61 -24.45 4.75
CA LYS A 291 -4.22 -24.27 3.43
C LYS A 291 -3.32 -23.44 2.51
N ILE A 292 -2.77 -22.33 3.02
CA ILE A 292 -1.83 -21.47 2.29
C ILE A 292 -0.60 -22.28 1.87
N ILE A 293 0.03 -23.00 2.79
CA ILE A 293 1.20 -23.84 2.53
C ILE A 293 0.87 -24.90 1.48
N ASN A 294 -0.24 -25.62 1.60
CA ASN A 294 -0.63 -26.63 0.63
C ASN A 294 -0.82 -26.03 -0.78
N VAL A 295 -1.39 -24.83 -0.88
CA VAL A 295 -1.51 -24.13 -2.17
C VAL A 295 -0.13 -23.73 -2.72
N LEU A 296 0.75 -23.18 -1.87
CA LEU A 296 2.12 -22.81 -2.26
C LEU A 296 2.94 -24.02 -2.71
N SER A 297 2.82 -25.16 -2.03
CA SER A 297 3.45 -26.43 -2.44
C SER A 297 3.03 -26.81 -3.85
N ARG A 298 1.74 -26.68 -4.19
CA ARG A 298 1.24 -26.96 -5.54
C ARG A 298 1.74 -25.97 -6.58
N ILE A 299 1.82 -24.68 -6.24
CA ILE A 299 2.39 -23.65 -7.13
C ILE A 299 3.86 -23.97 -7.43
N ALA A 300 4.63 -24.38 -6.42
CA ALA A 300 6.04 -24.74 -6.55
C ALA A 300 6.31 -25.96 -7.46
N LEU A 301 5.28 -26.77 -7.76
CA LEU A 301 5.35 -27.87 -8.74
C LEU A 301 5.21 -27.38 -10.19
N CYS A 302 4.69 -26.17 -10.42
CA CYS A 302 4.68 -25.59 -11.75
C CYS A 302 6.09 -25.13 -12.10
N ASP A 303 6.83 -25.98 -12.80
CA ASP A 303 8.11 -25.63 -13.38
C ASP A 303 7.91 -24.44 -14.34
N PRO A 304 8.57 -23.29 -14.14
CA PRO A 304 8.54 -22.21 -15.10
C PRO A 304 9.20 -22.68 -16.40
N MET A 305 8.39 -23.12 -17.37
CA MET A 305 8.84 -23.55 -18.70
C MET A 305 9.63 -22.44 -19.40
N ASP A 306 10.95 -22.66 -19.49
CA ASP A 306 11.70 -22.84 -20.74
C ASP A 306 11.84 -21.65 -21.71
N VAL A 307 12.90 -20.84 -21.51
CA VAL A 307 13.81 -20.38 -22.58
C VAL A 307 15.23 -20.22 -21.97
N GLY A 308 16.03 -21.29 -21.96
CA GLY A 308 17.50 -21.23 -22.02
C GLY A 308 18.32 -20.66 -20.84
N ASP A 309 17.72 -20.12 -19.76
CA ASP A 309 18.50 -19.54 -18.65
C ASP A 309 18.47 -20.42 -17.37
N PRO A 310 19.54 -21.20 -17.09
CA PRO A 310 19.63 -22.02 -15.88
C PRO A 310 19.72 -21.22 -14.58
N ARG A 311 19.85 -19.88 -14.61
CA ARG A 311 19.95 -19.03 -13.41
C ARG A 311 18.61 -18.49 -12.89
N ARG A 312 17.48 -18.72 -13.59
CA ARG A 312 16.15 -18.19 -13.23
C ARG A 312 15.22 -19.15 -12.47
N ARG A 313 15.72 -20.28 -11.99
CA ARG A 313 14.93 -21.47 -11.57
C ARG A 313 14.35 -21.46 -10.14
N CYS A 314 14.02 -20.33 -9.55
CA CYS A 314 13.53 -20.33 -8.18
C CYS A 314 12.30 -19.46 -7.97
N PHE A 315 11.20 -20.10 -7.58
CA PHE A 315 10.01 -19.44 -7.08
C PHE A 315 10.33 -18.85 -5.71
N LYS A 316 10.29 -17.52 -5.59
CA LYS A 316 10.67 -16.80 -4.38
C LYS A 316 9.42 -16.55 -3.53
N ILE A 317 9.47 -16.96 -2.28
CA ILE A 317 8.50 -16.59 -1.25
C ILE A 317 9.19 -15.63 -0.29
N VAL A 318 8.68 -14.42 -0.15
CA VAL A 318 9.26 -13.39 0.73
C VAL A 318 8.30 -13.06 1.83
N PHE A 319 8.75 -13.11 3.08
CA PHE A 319 8.01 -12.59 4.22
C PHE A 319 8.60 -11.23 4.62
N VAL A 320 7.80 -10.18 4.47
CA VAL A 320 8.12 -8.84 4.96
C VAL A 320 7.47 -8.69 6.33
N HIS A 321 8.28 -8.74 7.38
CA HIS A 321 7.82 -8.63 8.76
C HIS A 321 7.78 -7.17 9.22
N ARG A 322 6.61 -6.74 9.72
CA ARG A 322 6.36 -5.36 10.20
C ARG A 322 5.77 -5.30 11.61
N GLY A 323 5.59 -6.45 12.27
CA GLY A 323 5.04 -6.52 13.62
C GLY A 323 6.06 -6.20 14.71
N THR A 324 5.63 -6.26 15.96
CA THR A 324 6.47 -5.93 17.14
C THR A 324 7.37 -7.09 17.57
N MET A 325 7.13 -8.30 17.09
CA MET A 325 8.03 -9.43 17.36
C MET A 325 9.44 -9.15 16.80
N GLU A 326 10.49 -9.55 17.51
CA GLU A 326 11.85 -9.42 17.00
C GLU A 326 12.06 -10.25 15.74
N LEU A 327 12.79 -9.71 14.76
CA LEU A 327 12.97 -10.36 13.45
C LEU A 327 13.51 -11.80 13.53
N PRO A 328 14.49 -12.14 14.41
CA PRO A 328 14.95 -13.53 14.55
C PRO A 328 13.83 -14.48 14.98
N LEU A 329 13.03 -14.10 15.99
CA LEU A 329 11.91 -14.91 16.48
C LEU A 329 10.81 -15.05 15.43
N ALA A 330 10.50 -13.97 14.70
CA ALA A 330 9.55 -14.00 13.60
C ALA A 330 10.05 -14.93 12.49
N ALA A 331 11.34 -14.85 12.16
CA ALA A 331 11.94 -15.71 11.15
C ALA A 331 11.91 -17.18 11.55
N ASP A 332 12.17 -17.51 12.82
CA ASP A 332 12.11 -18.88 13.32
C ASP A 332 10.68 -19.42 13.30
N ALA A 333 9.69 -18.62 13.74
CA ALA A 333 8.27 -18.99 13.68
C ALA A 333 7.80 -19.26 12.23
N ILE A 334 8.18 -18.37 11.30
CA ILE A 334 7.88 -18.53 9.88
C ILE A 334 8.58 -19.77 9.32
N LYS A 335 9.88 -19.96 9.56
CA LYS A 335 10.63 -21.13 9.07
C LYS A 335 10.10 -22.44 9.62
N ALA A 336 9.73 -22.48 10.90
CA ALA A 336 9.11 -23.65 11.51
C ALA A 336 7.79 -24.00 10.80
N ARG A 337 6.95 -22.99 10.54
CA ARG A 337 5.67 -23.17 9.85
C ARG A 337 5.83 -23.61 8.39
N LEU A 338 6.81 -23.05 7.68
CA LEU A 338 7.07 -23.35 6.27
C LEU A 338 8.00 -24.55 6.06
N SER A 339 8.36 -25.29 7.11
CA SER A 339 9.30 -26.42 7.03
C SER A 339 8.86 -27.51 6.03
N GLY A 340 7.56 -27.60 5.72
CA GLY A 340 7.00 -28.48 4.69
C GLY A 340 7.22 -28.01 3.24
N LEU A 341 7.63 -26.76 2.99
CA LEU A 341 7.89 -26.22 1.64
C LEU A 341 9.32 -26.46 1.14
N ARG A 342 10.09 -27.33 1.80
CA ARG A 342 11.49 -27.62 1.44
C ARG A 342 11.58 -28.32 0.09
N SER A 343 11.60 -27.51 -0.97
CA SER A 343 11.95 -27.89 -2.34
C SER A 343 13.17 -27.09 -2.76
N THR A 344 14.05 -27.69 -3.58
CA THR A 344 15.16 -26.97 -4.23
C THR A 344 14.68 -25.85 -5.15
N THR A 345 13.38 -25.83 -5.49
CA THR A 345 12.75 -24.83 -6.36
C THR A 345 12.18 -23.62 -5.62
N VAL A 346 12.15 -23.63 -4.27
CA VAL A 346 11.55 -22.56 -3.47
C VAL A 346 12.60 -21.87 -2.60
N ARG A 347 12.73 -20.56 -2.76
CA ARG A 347 13.58 -19.73 -1.89
C ARG A 347 12.69 -18.94 -0.95
N ILE A 348 12.94 -19.07 0.34
CA ILE A 348 12.22 -18.36 1.40
C ILE A 348 13.15 -17.29 2.00
N ASP A 349 12.80 -16.03 1.80
CA ASP A 349 13.50 -14.90 2.41
C ASP A 349 12.59 -14.24 3.46
N ILE A 350 13.14 -13.86 4.62
CA ILE A 350 12.43 -13.14 5.68
C ILE A 350 13.17 -11.83 5.95
N VAL A 351 12.50 -10.70 5.76
CA VAL A 351 13.09 -9.36 5.84
C VAL A 351 12.30 -8.47 6.79
N GLY A 352 13.00 -7.60 7.52
CA GLY A 352 12.36 -6.59 8.37
C GLY A 352 11.85 -5.39 7.56
N ALA A 353 10.93 -4.63 8.15
CA ALA A 353 10.44 -3.37 7.60
C ALA A 353 11.62 -2.39 7.33
N GLY A 354 11.97 -2.19 6.06
CA GLY A 354 13.09 -1.33 5.65
C GLY A 354 14.23 -2.07 4.95
N GLY A 355 14.25 -3.41 4.99
CA GLY A 355 15.10 -4.21 4.11
C GLY A 355 14.55 -4.16 2.68
N ALA A 356 15.37 -3.72 1.72
CA ALA A 356 15.07 -3.94 0.32
C ALA A 356 15.08 -5.47 0.05
N PRO A 357 14.03 -6.04 -0.55
CA PRO A 357 13.93 -7.48 -0.80
C PRO A 357 14.86 -8.00 -1.90
#